data_AF-A0A8S3S881-F1
#
_entry.id   AF-A0A8S3S881-F1
#
_cell.length_a   1.000
_cell.length_b   1.000
_cell.length_c   1.000
_cell.angle_alpha   90.00
_cell.angle_beta   90.00
_cell.angle_gamma   90.00
#
_symmetry.space_group_name_H-M   'P 1'
#
loop_
_entity.id
_entity.type
_entity.pdbx_description
1 polymer ?
#
loop_
_entity_poly.entity_id
_entity_poly.type
_entity_poly.pdbx_seq_one_letter_code
_entity_poly.pdbx_strand_id
1 'polypeptide(L)'
;MEQNRNKLNSRSINYWLKILLLLFFTASIFILGLQNVNFPSTNFVLSFTSRSEDAFLVYTSACKIPKVDPFAPSVKKLLKPGTVLRCDPDVDIVYQKDNKLVVNRTAVNESRRYKDLSYCKYKTIWRPLEKPTSHDYFRYINESEAFTSDIKLRSEDEFVRLNCYEKDDTSIYTNFFAFVQRKDRVEKDAIKFIKNILKIGMNA
;
A
#
# COMPACT_ATOMS: atom_id res chain seq x y z
N MET A 1 37.90 -20.26 69.14
CA MET A 1 36.75 -19.78 68.33
C MET A 1 37.15 -18.87 67.17
N GLU A 2 38.45 -18.74 66.84
CA GLU A 2 38.94 -17.73 65.87
C GLU A 2 39.09 -18.28 64.43
N GLN A 3 39.32 -19.59 64.29
CA GLN A 3 39.56 -20.23 63.00
C GLN A 3 38.31 -20.32 62.08
N ASN A 4 37.10 -20.25 62.67
CA ASN A 4 35.85 -20.31 61.92
C ASN A 4 35.39 -18.94 61.35
N ARG A 5 35.86 -17.80 61.89
CA ARG A 5 35.55 -16.48 61.31
C ARG A 5 36.27 -16.26 59.98
N ASN A 6 37.52 -16.72 59.87
CA ASN A 6 38.33 -16.52 58.66
C ASN A 6 37.81 -17.35 57.46
N LYS A 7 37.20 -18.51 57.73
CA LYS A 7 36.67 -19.40 56.69
C LYS A 7 35.33 -18.92 56.11
N LEU A 8 34.49 -18.28 56.93
CA LEU A 8 33.23 -17.65 56.48
C LEU A 8 33.49 -16.37 55.68
N ASN A 9 34.50 -15.58 56.07
CA ASN A 9 34.87 -14.36 55.34
C ASN A 9 35.45 -14.67 53.94
N SER A 10 36.30 -15.70 53.83
CA SER A 10 36.87 -16.14 52.54
C SER A 10 35.82 -16.63 51.53
N ARG A 11 34.76 -17.31 52.00
CA ARG A 11 33.66 -17.77 51.11
C ARG A 11 32.79 -16.62 50.60
N SER A 12 32.51 -15.63 51.45
CA SER A 12 31.78 -14.42 51.05
C SER A 12 32.59 -13.61 50.01
N ILE A 13 33.88 -13.40 50.25
CA ILE A 13 34.77 -12.65 49.34
C ILE A 13 34.84 -13.31 47.96
N ASN A 14 34.98 -14.65 47.89
CA ASN A 14 35.01 -15.37 46.62
C ASN A 14 33.68 -15.28 45.83
N TYR A 15 32.55 -15.13 46.52
CA TYR A 15 31.26 -14.96 45.88
C TYR A 15 31.12 -13.55 45.27
N TRP A 16 31.50 -12.52 46.03
CA TRP A 16 31.51 -11.14 45.54
C TRP A 16 32.51 -10.92 44.40
N LEU A 17 33.69 -11.57 44.45
CA LEU A 17 34.68 -11.50 43.37
C LEU A 17 34.14 -12.09 42.05
N LYS A 18 33.37 -13.19 42.14
CA LYS A 18 32.73 -13.82 40.98
C LYS A 18 31.65 -12.92 40.38
N ILE A 19 30.83 -12.26 41.21
CA ILE A 19 29.82 -11.32 40.74
C ILE A 19 30.48 -10.13 40.04
N LEU A 20 31.55 -9.57 40.63
CA LEU A 20 32.28 -8.45 40.04
C LEU A 20 32.88 -8.82 38.67
N LEU A 21 33.48 -10.00 38.55
CA LEU A 21 34.02 -10.50 37.28
C LEU A 21 32.92 -10.68 36.22
N LEU A 22 31.73 -11.14 36.62
CA LEU A 22 30.60 -11.34 35.70
C LEU A 22 30.05 -10.01 35.19
N LEU A 23 29.98 -8.99 36.05
CA LEU A 23 29.60 -7.62 35.66
C LEU A 23 30.62 -6.96 34.72
N PHE A 24 31.92 -7.18 34.95
CA PHE A 24 32.96 -6.68 34.03
C PHE A 24 32.88 -7.35 32.65
N PHE A 25 32.57 -8.65 32.61
CA PHE A 25 32.45 -9.39 31.34
C PHE A 25 31.23 -8.97 30.54
N THR A 26 30.09 -8.67 31.17
CA THR A 26 28.91 -8.17 30.46
C THR A 26 29.08 -6.73 30.00
N ALA A 27 29.74 -5.88 30.80
CA ALA A 27 30.05 -4.51 30.40
C ALA A 27 31.02 -4.45 29.21
N SER A 28 32.04 -5.32 29.15
CA SER A 28 32.98 -5.34 28.02
C SER A 28 32.30 -5.79 26.72
N ILE A 29 31.42 -6.78 26.77
CA ILE A 29 30.61 -7.20 25.61
C ILE A 29 29.69 -6.06 25.13
N PHE A 30 29.08 -5.32 26.06
CA PHE A 30 28.22 -4.19 25.71
C PHE A 30 29.01 -3.03 25.06
N ILE A 31 30.20 -2.71 25.56
CA ILE A 31 31.09 -1.68 24.99
C ILE A 31 31.58 -2.10 23.59
N LEU A 32 31.95 -3.37 23.39
CA LEU A 32 32.32 -3.90 22.08
C LEU A 32 31.14 -3.89 21.07
N GLY A 33 29.91 -4.09 21.56
CA GLY A 33 28.70 -3.95 20.75
C GLY A 33 28.46 -2.50 20.29
N LEU A 34 28.76 -1.52 21.14
CA LEU A 34 28.62 -0.09 20.80
C LEU A 34 29.71 0.40 19.84
N GLN A 35 30.91 -0.16 19.87
CA GLN A 35 31.99 0.20 18.92
C GLN A 35 31.82 -0.41 17.52
N ASN A 36 30.97 -1.44 17.36
CA ASN A 36 30.66 -2.03 16.05
C ASN A 36 29.52 -1.34 15.31
N VAL A 37 28.93 -0.28 15.88
CA VAL A 37 27.94 0.55 15.18
C VAL A 37 28.64 1.73 14.50
N ASN A 38 29.60 1.42 13.62
CA ASN A 38 30.02 2.38 12.60
C ASN A 38 28.82 2.58 11.66
N PHE A 39 28.03 3.63 11.88
CA PHE A 39 27.17 4.13 10.82
C PHE A 39 28.07 4.83 9.80
N PRO A 40 28.28 4.27 8.60
CA PRO A 40 28.93 5.04 7.56
C PRO A 40 28.00 6.22 7.24
N SER A 41 28.42 7.42 7.64
CA SER A 41 27.90 8.66 7.09
C SER A 41 28.30 8.72 5.62
N THR A 42 27.53 8.03 4.79
CA THR A 42 27.62 8.20 3.34
C THR A 42 27.15 9.60 3.02
N ASN A 43 28.09 10.52 2.85
CA ASN A 43 27.86 11.78 2.14
C ASN A 43 27.46 11.41 0.72
N PHE A 44 26.16 11.39 0.45
CA PHE A 44 25.62 11.14 -0.88
C PHE A 44 25.82 12.41 -1.71
N VAL A 45 27.02 12.58 -2.25
CA VAL A 45 27.29 13.60 -3.27
C VAL A 45 26.75 13.04 -4.59
N LEU A 46 25.54 13.46 -4.98
CA LEU A 46 25.07 13.29 -6.34
C LEU A 46 25.91 14.19 -7.25
N SER A 47 27.05 13.68 -7.72
CA SER A 47 27.74 14.27 -8.86
C SER A 47 26.96 13.93 -10.12
N PHE A 48 25.89 14.68 -10.39
CA PHE A 48 25.15 14.60 -11.64
C PHE A 48 25.93 15.32 -12.75
N THR A 49 27.11 14.79 -13.07
CA THR A 49 27.94 15.26 -14.18
C THR A 49 27.67 14.40 -15.40
N SER A 50 26.57 14.67 -16.11
CA SER A 50 26.55 14.58 -17.57
C SER A 50 25.33 15.30 -18.14
N ARG A 51 25.61 16.23 -19.06
CA ARG A 51 24.64 16.89 -19.96
C ARG A 51 24.19 15.94 -21.09
N SER A 52 24.05 14.64 -20.82
CA SER A 52 23.59 13.68 -21.84
C SER A 52 22.07 13.53 -21.76
N GLU A 53 21.38 13.66 -22.89
CA GLU A 53 19.94 13.39 -23.02
C GLU A 53 19.60 11.96 -22.56
N ASP A 54 20.56 11.02 -22.65
CA ASP A 54 20.41 9.62 -22.23
C ASP A 54 20.22 9.42 -20.71
N ALA A 55 20.53 10.45 -19.91
CA ALA A 55 20.34 10.41 -18.45
C ALA A 55 18.87 10.60 -18.04
N PHE A 56 17.98 10.93 -18.98
CA PHE A 56 16.58 11.25 -18.71
C PHE A 56 15.65 10.34 -19.52
N LEU A 57 14.60 9.86 -18.86
CA LEU A 57 13.49 9.15 -19.52
C LEU A 57 12.60 10.14 -20.29
N VAL A 58 12.43 11.35 -19.73
CA VAL A 58 11.74 12.46 -20.40
C VAL A 58 12.68 13.66 -20.33
N TYR A 59 13.05 14.20 -21.48
CA TYR A 59 13.90 15.40 -21.59
C TYR A 59 13.21 16.45 -22.45
N THR A 60 12.50 17.37 -21.80
CA THR A 60 11.87 18.52 -22.45
C THR A 60 12.25 19.80 -21.70
N SER A 61 12.01 20.97 -22.30
CA SER A 61 12.24 22.26 -21.64
C SER A 61 11.35 22.44 -20.39
N ALA A 62 10.15 21.85 -20.39
CA ALA A 62 9.19 21.97 -19.30
C ALA A 62 9.31 20.86 -18.24
N CYS A 63 9.79 19.67 -18.61
CA CYS A 63 9.84 18.50 -17.72
C CYS A 63 11.10 17.67 -17.99
N LYS A 64 11.79 17.30 -16.92
CA LYS A 64 12.96 16.41 -16.96
C LYS A 64 12.78 15.29 -15.94
N ILE A 65 12.53 14.07 -16.42
CA ILE A 65 12.40 12.88 -15.57
C ILE A 65 13.68 12.06 -15.72
N PRO A 66 14.47 11.88 -14.66
CA PRO A 66 15.70 11.11 -14.74
C PRO A 66 15.41 9.64 -15.02
N LYS A 67 16.29 9.00 -15.79
CA LYS A 67 16.24 7.56 -16.05
C LYS A 67 16.82 6.82 -14.83
N VAL A 68 15.95 6.53 -13.86
CA VAL A 68 16.31 5.82 -12.63
C VAL A 68 15.89 4.36 -12.74
N ASP A 69 16.81 3.43 -12.49
CA ASP A 69 16.47 2.02 -12.30
C ASP A 69 15.77 1.85 -10.94
N PRO A 70 14.49 1.43 -10.89
CA PRO A 70 13.76 1.24 -9.64
C PRO A 70 14.38 0.15 -8.74
N PHE A 71 15.23 -0.72 -9.30
CA PHE A 71 15.92 -1.78 -8.58
C PHE A 71 17.40 -1.50 -8.34
N ALA A 72 17.88 -0.28 -8.64
CA ALA A 72 19.24 0.12 -8.33
C ALA A 72 19.50 0.01 -6.81
N PRO A 73 20.72 -0.38 -6.38
CA PRO A 73 21.05 -0.49 -4.95
C PRO A 73 20.78 0.79 -4.14
N SER A 74 20.92 1.97 -4.74
CA SER A 74 20.62 3.26 -4.10
C SER A 74 19.12 3.46 -3.86
N VAL A 75 18.26 3.01 -4.79
CA VAL A 75 16.79 3.12 -4.69
C VAL A 75 16.23 2.05 -3.76
N LYS A 76 16.76 0.83 -3.80
CA LYS A 76 16.37 -0.28 -2.91
C LYS A 76 16.46 0.09 -1.43
N LYS A 77 17.43 0.93 -1.04
CA LYS A 77 17.57 1.43 0.34
C LYS A 77 16.42 2.35 0.78
N LEU A 78 15.72 2.97 -0.17
CA LEU A 78 14.55 3.83 0.06
C LEU A 78 13.25 3.01 0.13
N LEU A 79 13.25 1.79 -0.44
CA LEU A 79 12.11 0.90 -0.39
C LEU A 79 12.06 0.24 0.99
N LYS A 80 10.96 0.43 1.70
CA LYS A 80 10.65 -0.33 2.91
C LYS A 80 9.89 -1.58 2.48
N PRO A 81 10.46 -2.80 2.62
CA PRO A 81 9.69 -4.01 2.34
C PRO A 81 8.49 -4.04 3.26
N GLY A 82 7.30 -4.09 2.67
CA GLY A 82 6.05 -4.26 3.41
C GLY A 82 5.97 -5.65 4.05
N THR A 83 4.97 -5.84 4.91
CA THR A 83 4.62 -7.18 5.38
C THR A 83 4.10 -8.02 4.22
N VAL A 84 4.50 -9.29 4.17
CA VAL A 84 3.94 -10.24 3.20
C VAL A 84 2.45 -10.40 3.50
N LEU A 85 1.60 -9.96 2.57
CA LEU A 85 0.16 -10.13 2.67
C LEU A 85 -0.17 -11.61 2.44
N ARG A 86 -0.63 -12.30 3.49
CA ARG A 86 -1.26 -13.61 3.34
C ARG A 86 -2.71 -13.36 2.95
N CYS A 87 -3.01 -13.61 1.67
CA CYS A 87 -4.39 -13.60 1.20
C CYS A 87 -5.03 -14.92 1.64
N ASP A 88 -6.15 -14.87 2.36
CA ASP A 88 -6.97 -16.06 2.52
C ASP A 88 -7.50 -16.48 1.13
N PRO A 89 -7.59 -17.77 0.84
CA PRO A 89 -8.11 -18.26 -0.44
C PRO A 89 -9.64 -18.06 -0.58
N ASP A 90 -10.22 -17.14 0.19
CA ASP A 90 -11.64 -16.88 0.21
C ASP A 90 -12.10 -16.47 -1.20
N VAL A 91 -13.17 -17.13 -1.66
CA VAL A 91 -13.75 -16.90 -2.97
C VAL A 91 -14.45 -15.53 -2.96
N ASP A 92 -14.15 -14.71 -3.96
CA ASP A 92 -14.87 -13.45 -4.18
C ASP A 92 -16.35 -13.73 -4.43
N ILE A 93 -17.17 -13.35 -3.44
CA ILE A 93 -18.62 -13.52 -3.48
C ILE A 93 -19.32 -12.47 -4.37
N VAL A 94 -18.62 -11.42 -4.75
CA VAL A 94 -19.07 -10.45 -5.75
C VAL A 94 -17.92 -10.20 -6.71
N TYR A 95 -18.22 -10.21 -8.01
CA TYR A 95 -17.23 -9.96 -9.05
C TYR A 95 -17.77 -8.95 -10.07
N GLN A 96 -16.83 -8.34 -10.78
CA GLN A 96 -17.13 -7.43 -11.88
C GLN A 96 -17.33 -8.22 -13.16
N LYS A 97 -18.42 -7.92 -13.88
CA LYS A 97 -18.67 -8.41 -15.23
C LYS A 97 -19.23 -7.27 -16.07
N ASP A 98 -18.47 -6.86 -17.09
CA ASP A 98 -18.78 -5.67 -17.89
C ASP A 98 -18.94 -4.42 -17.00
N ASN A 99 -20.11 -3.77 -17.05
CA ASN A 99 -20.50 -2.65 -16.20
C ASN A 99 -21.45 -3.06 -15.06
N LYS A 100 -21.36 -4.31 -14.61
CA LYS A 100 -22.17 -4.85 -13.53
C LYS A 100 -21.31 -5.37 -12.38
N LEU A 101 -21.86 -5.23 -11.17
CA LEU A 101 -21.46 -6.01 -10.01
C LEU A 101 -22.38 -7.23 -9.97
N VAL A 102 -21.80 -8.43 -9.87
CA VAL A 102 -22.54 -9.70 -9.89
C VAL A 102 -22.26 -10.47 -8.61
N VAL A 103 -23.31 -10.72 -7.82
CA VAL A 103 -23.22 -11.59 -6.64
C VAL A 103 -23.13 -13.05 -7.07
N ASN A 104 -22.00 -13.69 -6.78
CA ASN A 104 -21.77 -15.10 -7.00
C ASN A 104 -22.47 -15.94 -5.92
N ARG A 105 -23.75 -16.25 -6.14
CA ARG A 105 -24.57 -17.02 -5.18
C ARG A 105 -24.04 -18.43 -4.94
N THR A 106 -23.36 -19.05 -5.90
CA THR A 106 -22.69 -20.34 -5.70
C THR A 106 -21.58 -20.21 -4.66
N ALA A 107 -20.69 -19.23 -4.82
CA ALA A 107 -19.61 -18.96 -3.86
C ALA A 107 -20.14 -18.58 -2.46
N VAL A 108 -21.24 -17.81 -2.41
CA VAL A 108 -21.91 -17.47 -1.14
C VAL A 108 -22.39 -18.73 -0.41
N ASN A 109 -23.02 -19.67 -1.12
CA ASN A 109 -23.57 -20.90 -0.54
C ASN A 109 -22.47 -21.89 -0.10
N GLU A 110 -21.36 -21.94 -0.84
CA GLU A 110 -20.21 -22.78 -0.53
C GLU A 110 -19.34 -22.19 0.60
N SER A 111 -19.35 -20.87 0.76
CA SER A 111 -18.63 -20.19 1.83
C SER A 111 -19.21 -20.56 3.19
N ARG A 112 -18.33 -20.74 4.19
CA ARG A 112 -18.76 -20.86 5.60
C ARG A 112 -19.01 -19.49 6.24
N ARG A 113 -18.44 -18.43 5.66
CA ARG A 113 -18.41 -17.08 6.22
C ARG A 113 -19.57 -16.21 5.74
N TYR A 114 -20.06 -16.47 4.53
CA TYR A 114 -20.98 -15.56 3.85
C TYR A 114 -22.39 -16.15 3.65
N LYS A 115 -22.72 -17.28 4.29
CA LYS A 115 -24.01 -17.97 4.10
C LYS A 115 -25.22 -17.10 4.38
N ASP A 116 -25.08 -16.19 5.33
CA ASP A 116 -26.16 -15.31 5.79
C ASP A 116 -26.25 -14.01 4.98
N LEU A 117 -25.53 -13.92 3.83
CA LEU A 117 -25.60 -12.77 2.94
C LEU A 117 -27.04 -12.52 2.47
N SER A 118 -27.57 -11.39 2.94
CA SER A 118 -28.91 -10.92 2.62
C SER A 118 -28.86 -10.05 1.37
N TYR A 119 -28.18 -8.91 1.44
CA TYR A 119 -28.12 -7.92 0.37
C TYR A 119 -26.77 -7.20 0.31
N CYS A 120 -26.52 -6.50 -0.78
CA CYS A 120 -25.37 -5.63 -0.96
C CYS A 120 -25.81 -4.22 -1.35
N LYS A 121 -24.93 -3.25 -1.09
CA LYS A 121 -25.02 -1.85 -1.53
C LYS A 121 -23.66 -1.41 -2.01
N TYR A 122 -23.62 -0.43 -2.91
CA TYR A 122 -22.36 0.23 -3.27
C TYR A 122 -22.44 1.73 -3.03
N LYS A 123 -21.27 2.34 -2.78
CA LYS A 123 -21.06 3.79 -2.73
C LYS A 123 -20.02 4.17 -3.75
N THR A 124 -20.26 5.26 -4.46
CA THR A 124 -19.28 5.78 -5.41
C THR A 124 -18.18 6.53 -4.68
N ILE A 125 -16.94 6.30 -5.08
CA ILE A 125 -15.76 7.00 -4.58
C ILE A 125 -15.50 8.16 -5.54
N TRP A 126 -15.57 9.37 -5.01
CA TRP A 126 -15.34 10.59 -5.78
C TRP A 126 -14.16 11.38 -5.21
N ARG A 127 -13.27 11.79 -6.10
CA ARG A 127 -12.15 12.68 -5.78
C ARG A 127 -12.47 14.09 -6.30
N PRO A 128 -12.69 15.07 -5.40
CA PRO A 128 -12.92 16.45 -5.82
C PRO A 128 -11.73 17.02 -6.58
N LEU A 129 -12.03 17.84 -7.59
CA LEU A 129 -11.01 18.59 -8.34
C LEU A 129 -10.56 19.85 -7.60
N GLU A 130 -11.42 20.40 -6.74
CA GLU A 130 -11.17 21.67 -6.06
C GLU A 130 -10.34 21.46 -4.79
N LYS A 131 -9.18 22.13 -4.74
CA LYS A 131 -8.23 22.24 -3.62
C LYS A 131 -8.24 21.02 -2.68
N PRO A 132 -7.60 19.90 -3.08
CA PRO A 132 -7.39 18.80 -2.17
C PRO A 132 -6.68 19.33 -0.91
N THR A 133 -7.33 19.22 0.24
CA THR A 133 -6.69 19.45 1.55
C THR A 133 -5.55 18.45 1.78
N SER A 134 -5.54 17.34 1.04
CA SER A 134 -4.48 16.32 0.99
C SER A 134 -4.53 15.55 -0.34
N HIS A 135 -3.38 15.04 -0.81
CA HIS A 135 -3.27 14.19 -2.00
C HIS A 135 -4.12 12.90 -1.92
N ASP A 136 -4.46 12.46 -0.70
CA ASP A 136 -5.22 11.24 -0.45
C ASP A 136 -6.72 11.50 -0.21
N TYR A 137 -7.20 12.71 -0.52
CA TYR A 137 -8.58 13.07 -0.28
C TYR A 137 -9.56 12.42 -1.28
N PHE A 138 -10.61 11.79 -0.75
CA PHE A 138 -11.76 11.30 -1.49
C PHE A 138 -13.00 11.35 -0.60
N ARG A 139 -14.18 11.25 -1.22
CA ARG A 139 -15.48 11.15 -0.52
C ARG A 139 -16.27 9.99 -1.09
N TYR A 140 -17.11 9.40 -0.24
CA TYR A 140 -18.18 8.52 -0.72
C TYR A 140 -19.38 9.39 -1.09
N ILE A 141 -19.86 9.23 -2.32
CA ILE A 141 -21.06 9.89 -2.84
C ILE A 141 -21.98 8.81 -3.40
N ASN A 142 -23.28 9.11 -3.50
CA ASN A 142 -24.30 8.25 -4.12
C ASN A 142 -24.27 6.79 -3.61
N GLU A 143 -25.13 6.48 -2.64
CA GLU A 143 -25.38 5.11 -2.23
C GLU A 143 -26.41 4.47 -3.18
N SER A 144 -26.18 3.22 -3.57
CA SER A 144 -27.14 2.44 -4.34
C SER A 144 -28.28 1.95 -3.46
N GLU A 145 -29.41 1.62 -4.09
CA GLU A 145 -30.40 0.74 -3.46
C GLU A 145 -29.78 -0.63 -3.13
N ALA A 146 -30.41 -1.33 -2.18
CA ALA A 146 -30.02 -2.69 -1.84
C ALA A 146 -30.30 -3.64 -3.01
N PHE A 147 -29.36 -4.54 -3.30
CA PHE A 147 -29.50 -5.55 -4.35
C PHE A 147 -29.02 -6.92 -3.88
N THR A 148 -29.58 -7.98 -4.46
CA THR A 148 -29.32 -9.37 -4.06
C THR A 148 -28.70 -10.21 -5.18
N SER A 149 -28.74 -9.75 -6.43
CA SER A 149 -28.20 -10.45 -7.60
C SER A 149 -27.16 -9.59 -8.31
N ASP A 150 -27.44 -9.12 -9.52
CA ASP A 150 -26.60 -8.19 -10.26
C ASP A 150 -27.17 -6.78 -10.23
N ILE A 151 -26.27 -5.79 -10.21
CA ILE A 151 -26.63 -4.39 -10.40
C ILE A 151 -25.76 -3.79 -11.49
N LYS A 152 -26.41 -3.08 -12.42
CA LYS A 152 -25.74 -2.30 -13.44
C LYS A 152 -25.35 -0.95 -12.87
N LEU A 153 -24.08 -0.59 -13.02
CA LEU A 153 -23.58 0.71 -12.59
C LEU A 153 -24.01 1.81 -13.54
N ARG A 154 -24.16 3.02 -13.00
CA ARG A 154 -24.34 4.22 -13.80
C ARG A 154 -23.02 4.59 -14.47
N SER A 155 -23.08 5.29 -15.59
CA SER A 155 -21.91 5.68 -16.40
C SER A 155 -20.85 6.48 -15.63
N GLU A 156 -21.29 7.21 -14.61
CA GLU A 156 -20.48 8.07 -13.75
C GLU A 156 -19.86 7.34 -12.55
N ASP A 157 -20.30 6.12 -12.24
CA ASP A 157 -19.84 5.33 -11.10
C ASP A 157 -18.61 4.49 -11.51
N GLU A 158 -17.46 5.15 -11.68
CA GLU A 158 -16.20 4.51 -12.11
C GLU A 158 -15.43 3.84 -10.97
N PHE A 159 -15.56 4.35 -9.76
CA PHE A 159 -14.89 3.79 -8.59
C PHE A 159 -15.95 3.57 -7.52
N VAL A 160 -16.09 2.34 -7.03
CA VAL A 160 -17.13 2.01 -6.07
C VAL A 160 -16.59 1.17 -4.92
N ARG A 161 -17.07 1.47 -3.72
CA ARG A 161 -16.96 0.62 -2.55
C ARG A 161 -18.24 -0.19 -2.44
N LEU A 162 -18.11 -1.50 -2.48
CA LEU A 162 -19.18 -2.45 -2.24
C LEU A 162 -19.17 -2.87 -0.77
N ASN A 163 -20.36 -2.93 -0.16
CA ASN A 163 -20.59 -3.55 1.12
C ASN A 163 -21.75 -4.54 1.02
N CYS A 164 -21.57 -5.75 1.57
CA CYS A 164 -22.64 -6.73 1.70
C CYS A 164 -22.94 -7.01 3.17
N TYR A 165 -24.21 -7.30 3.43
CA TYR A 165 -24.81 -7.28 4.75
C TYR A 165 -25.62 -8.55 5.00
N GLU A 166 -25.66 -8.95 6.27
CA GLU A 166 -26.61 -9.92 6.80
C GLU A 166 -28.01 -9.30 6.98
N LYS A 167 -28.97 -10.09 7.47
CA LYS A 167 -30.36 -9.64 7.69
C LYS A 167 -30.49 -8.59 8.81
N ASP A 168 -29.52 -8.53 9.70
CA ASP A 168 -29.44 -7.60 10.84
C ASP A 168 -28.62 -6.33 10.52
N ASP A 169 -28.33 -6.09 9.24
CA ASP A 169 -27.49 -5.00 8.73
C ASP A 169 -26.01 -5.05 9.17
N THR A 170 -25.53 -6.21 9.63
CA THR A 170 -24.09 -6.42 9.90
C THR A 170 -23.30 -6.55 8.61
N SER A 171 -22.28 -5.71 8.41
CA SER A 171 -21.40 -5.74 7.23
C SER A 171 -20.44 -6.94 7.28
N ILE A 172 -20.61 -7.88 6.35
CA ILE A 172 -19.81 -9.12 6.30
C ILE A 172 -18.74 -9.13 5.23
N TYR A 173 -18.91 -8.33 4.18
CA TYR A 173 -17.99 -8.28 3.04
C TYR A 173 -17.83 -6.84 2.55
N THR A 174 -16.60 -6.43 2.29
CA THR A 174 -16.27 -5.14 1.68
C THR A 174 -15.28 -5.37 0.57
N ASN A 175 -15.54 -4.82 -0.60
CA ASN A 175 -14.59 -4.83 -1.70
C ASN A 175 -14.67 -3.51 -2.49
N PHE A 176 -13.67 -3.26 -3.32
CA PHE A 176 -13.53 -2.04 -4.10
C PHE A 176 -13.37 -2.42 -5.57
N PHE A 177 -14.13 -1.75 -6.43
CA PHE A 177 -14.14 -2.01 -7.87
C PHE A 177 -13.87 -0.74 -8.65
N ALA A 178 -13.12 -0.91 -9.74
CA ALA A 178 -12.84 0.15 -10.71
C ALA A 178 -13.41 -0.27 -12.08
N PHE A 179 -14.25 0.60 -12.64
CA PHE A 179 -14.92 0.42 -13.91
C PHE A 179 -14.40 1.44 -14.91
N VAL A 180 -13.99 0.95 -16.07
CA VAL A 180 -13.70 1.80 -17.23
C VAL A 180 -14.98 1.86 -18.06
N GLN A 181 -15.73 2.94 -17.92
CA GLN A 181 -17.00 3.11 -18.61
C GLN A 181 -16.85 4.10 -19.77
N ARG A 182 -17.47 3.76 -20.91
CA ARG A 182 -17.48 4.65 -22.08
C ARG A 182 -18.30 5.89 -21.76
N LYS A 183 -17.69 7.07 -21.87
CA LYS A 183 -18.35 8.36 -21.65
C LYS A 183 -18.60 9.04 -22.98
N ASP A 184 -19.84 9.02 -23.47
CA ASP A 184 -20.20 9.57 -24.79
C ASP A 184 -19.69 10.99 -25.03
N ARG A 185 -19.66 11.84 -23.99
CA ARG A 185 -19.09 13.19 -24.08
C ARG A 185 -17.60 13.17 -24.43
N VAL A 186 -16.82 12.37 -23.70
CA VAL A 186 -15.37 12.23 -23.88
C VAL A 186 -15.07 11.64 -25.25
N GLU A 187 -15.83 10.64 -25.68
CA GLU A 187 -15.65 10.02 -27.00
C GLU A 187 -15.93 11.00 -28.14
N LYS A 188 -16.99 11.81 -28.02
CA LYS A 188 -17.30 12.86 -29.01
C LYS A 188 -16.21 13.92 -29.06
N ASP A 189 -15.69 14.35 -27.91
CA ASP A 189 -14.62 15.33 -27.82
C ASP A 189 -13.31 14.77 -28.43
N ALA A 190 -12.98 13.51 -28.15
CA ALA A 190 -11.82 12.83 -28.74
C ALA A 190 -11.92 12.73 -30.26
N ILE A 191 -13.09 12.34 -30.79
CA ILE A 191 -13.32 12.30 -32.25
C ILE A 191 -13.18 13.70 -32.87
N LYS A 192 -13.69 14.75 -32.21
CA LYS A 192 -13.54 16.13 -32.68
C LYS A 192 -12.07 16.55 -32.71
N PHE A 193 -11.31 16.23 -31.67
CA PHE A 193 -9.88 16.52 -31.59
C PHE A 193 -9.08 15.83 -32.71
N ILE A 194 -9.31 14.53 -32.92
CA ILE A 194 -8.66 13.76 -33.99
C ILE A 194 -8.99 14.34 -35.38
N LYS A 195 -10.25 14.69 -35.63
CA LYS A 195 -10.66 15.33 -36.89
C LYS A 195 -9.96 16.67 -37.12
N ASN A 196 -9.70 17.43 -36.07
CA ASN A 196 -9.00 18.71 -36.19
C ASN A 196 -7.50 18.53 -36.47
N ILE A 197 -6.85 17.51 -35.88
CA ILE A 197 -5.44 17.18 -36.19
C ILE A 197 -5.29 16.72 -37.64
N LEU A 198 -6.19 15.83 -38.10
CA LEU A 198 -6.13 15.31 -39.47
C LEU A 198 -6.35 16.40 -40.53
N LYS A 199 -7.11 17.46 -40.22
CA LYS A 199 -7.26 18.63 -41.10
C LYS A 199 -6.02 19.51 -41.17
N ILE A 200 -5.18 19.51 -40.14
CA ILE A 200 -3.93 20.28 -40.12
C ILE A 200 -2.84 19.57 -40.94
N GLY A 201 -2.87 18.23 -41.02
CA GLY A 201 -1.91 17.43 -41.80
C GLY A 201 -2.21 17.27 -43.29
N MET A 202 -3.35 17.75 -43.80
CA MET A 202 -3.73 17.65 -45.22
C MET A 202 -3.64 18.98 -45.99
N ASN A 203 -3.22 20.07 -45.35
CA ASN A 203 -3.03 21.38 -45.96
C ASN A 203 -1.57 21.87 -45.88
N ALA A 204 -0.60 20.95 -45.79
CA ALA A 204 0.83 21.24 -45.80
C ALA A 204 1.49 20.50 -46.98
#